data_AF-A0A7S3HZE5-F1
#
_entry.id   AF-A0A7S3HZE5-F1
#
_cell.length_a   1.000
_cell.length_b   1.000
_cell.length_c   1.000
_cell.angle_alpha   90.00
_cell.angle_beta   90.00
_cell.angle_gamma   90.00
#
_symmetry.space_group_name_H-M   'P 1'
#
loop_
_entity.id
_entity.type
_entity.pdbx_description
1 polymer ?
#
loop_
_entity_poly.entity_id
_entity_poly.type
_entity_poly.pdbx_seq_one_letter_code
_entity_poly.pdbx_strand_id
1 'polypeptide(L)'
;MTGADWKSVPGVKPGVITGDAAWALLAHAKANNYAIPAFNCTSTSTINAVLEAAAKADRPIMIQFSEGGSAFFAGKSLPNKNKEASVLGAVAGAHYIRQVAESYGVTVFVHSDHCAKKLLPWFDGMLKADKEYFAVHGEPLFSSHM
;
A
#
# COMPACT_ATOMS: atom_id res chain seq x y z
N MET A 1 -24.37 -2.42 10.00
CA MET A 1 -24.13 -3.80 9.56
C MET A 1 -23.03 -4.36 10.43
N THR A 2 -23.34 -5.35 11.27
CA THR A 2 -22.36 -6.08 12.08
C THR A 2 -21.51 -6.92 11.12
N GLY A 3 -20.56 -6.27 10.44
CA GLY A 3 -19.70 -6.90 9.45
C GLY A 3 -18.85 -7.98 10.11
N ALA A 4 -18.58 -9.05 9.37
CA ALA A 4 -17.74 -10.15 9.79
C ALA A 4 -16.45 -9.66 10.47
N ASP A 5 -16.03 -10.38 11.52
CA ASP A 5 -14.91 -10.02 12.37
C ASP A 5 -13.58 -10.20 11.63
N TRP A 6 -13.26 -9.25 10.76
CA TRP A 6 -12.03 -9.25 9.97
C TRP A 6 -10.77 -9.22 10.85
N LYS A 7 -10.88 -8.79 12.12
CA LYS A 7 -9.77 -8.80 13.08
C LYS A 7 -9.47 -10.21 13.59
N SER A 8 -10.38 -11.16 13.44
CA SER A 8 -10.15 -12.57 13.80
C SER A 8 -9.26 -13.31 12.79
N VAL A 9 -8.94 -12.71 11.64
CA VAL A 9 -8.08 -13.32 10.64
C VAL A 9 -6.64 -13.41 11.18
N PRO A 10 -6.03 -14.60 11.23
CA PRO A 10 -4.68 -14.76 11.76
C PRO A 10 -3.66 -13.86 11.07
N GLY A 11 -2.82 -13.18 11.87
CA GLY A 11 -1.77 -12.28 11.37
C GLY A 11 -2.24 -10.85 11.06
N VAL A 12 -3.54 -10.56 11.12
CA VAL A 12 -4.04 -9.18 11.03
C VAL A 12 -3.66 -8.41 12.29
N LYS A 13 -2.96 -7.30 12.09
CA LYS A 13 -2.57 -6.34 13.13
C LYS A 13 -2.55 -4.92 12.55
N PRO A 14 -2.57 -3.86 13.39
CA PRO A 14 -2.31 -2.50 12.93
C PRO A 14 -0.97 -2.41 12.19
N GLY A 15 -0.91 -1.54 11.19
CA GLY A 15 0.24 -1.40 10.30
C GLY A 15 0.02 -2.02 8.92
N VAL A 16 1.10 -2.14 8.16
CA VAL A 16 1.07 -2.69 6.80
C VAL A 16 0.97 -4.21 6.85
N ILE A 17 0.06 -4.78 6.07
CA ILE A 17 -0.17 -6.22 5.96
C ILE A 17 0.48 -6.78 4.70
N THR A 18 1.21 -7.89 4.83
CA THR A 18 1.95 -8.55 3.74
C THR A 18 1.78 -10.07 3.80
N GLY A 19 2.23 -10.78 2.77
CA GLY A 19 2.30 -12.25 2.75
C GLY A 19 0.96 -12.97 2.95
N ASP A 20 0.99 -14.09 3.66
CA ASP A 20 -0.18 -14.96 3.87
C ASP A 20 -1.31 -14.26 4.62
N ALA A 21 -1.01 -13.34 5.54
CA ALA A 21 -2.02 -12.58 6.28
C ALA A 21 -2.82 -11.65 5.35
N ALA A 22 -2.14 -11.00 4.40
CA ALA A 22 -2.78 -10.17 3.38
C ALA A 22 -3.74 -10.99 2.53
N TRP A 23 -3.34 -12.20 2.15
CA TRP A 23 -4.15 -13.12 1.34
C TRP A 23 -5.32 -13.72 2.12
N ALA A 24 -5.10 -14.08 3.38
CA ALA A 24 -6.14 -14.56 4.28
C ALA A 24 -7.23 -13.49 4.50
N LEU A 25 -6.85 -12.22 4.63
CA LEU A 25 -7.81 -11.12 4.79
C LEU A 25 -8.66 -10.89 3.53
N LEU A 26 -8.07 -11.03 2.33
CA LEU A 26 -8.82 -10.96 1.08
C LEU A 26 -9.74 -12.18 0.88
N ALA A 27 -9.29 -13.38 1.27
CA ALA A 27 -10.12 -14.58 1.27
C ALA A 27 -11.31 -14.45 2.24
N HIS A 28 -11.07 -13.90 3.43
CA HIS A 28 -12.11 -13.59 4.41
C HIS A 28 -13.11 -12.57 3.85
N ALA A 29 -12.64 -11.52 3.16
CA ALA A 29 -13.49 -10.54 2.50
C ALA A 29 -14.44 -11.18 1.48
N LYS A 30 -13.90 -12.08 0.65
CA LYS A 30 -14.67 -12.86 -0.32
C LYS A 30 -15.71 -13.77 0.37
N ALA A 31 -15.32 -14.49 1.43
CA ALA A 31 -16.21 -15.40 2.15
C ALA A 31 -17.36 -14.66 2.87
N ASN A 32 -17.15 -13.40 3.23
CA ASN A 32 -18.08 -12.59 4.02
C ASN A 32 -18.72 -11.44 3.24
N ASN A 33 -18.64 -11.47 1.91
CA ASN A 33 -19.32 -10.53 1.00
C ASN A 33 -19.03 -9.05 1.28
N TYR A 34 -17.77 -8.69 1.52
CA TYR A 34 -17.34 -7.29 1.55
C TYR A 34 -16.11 -7.07 0.68
N ALA A 35 -15.87 -5.79 0.34
CA ALA A 35 -14.69 -5.36 -0.40
C ALA A 35 -13.82 -4.47 0.49
N ILE A 36 -12.52 -4.46 0.20
CA ILE A 36 -11.56 -3.54 0.82
C ILE A 36 -11.34 -2.39 -0.18
N PRO A 37 -11.71 -1.14 0.15
CA PRO A 37 -11.58 -0.04 -0.78
C PRO A 37 -10.10 0.32 -0.98
N ALA A 38 -9.75 0.68 -2.21
CA ALA A 38 -8.41 1.09 -2.60
C ALA A 38 -8.39 2.56 -3.06
N PHE A 39 -7.48 3.36 -2.50
CA PHE A 39 -7.42 4.80 -2.74
C PHE A 39 -6.07 5.22 -3.32
N ASN A 40 -6.08 5.84 -4.50
CA ASN A 40 -4.88 6.45 -5.06
C ASN A 40 -4.45 7.65 -4.22
N CYS A 41 -3.22 7.61 -3.70
CA CYS A 41 -2.64 8.70 -2.93
C CYS A 41 -1.48 9.35 -3.69
N THR A 42 -1.26 10.64 -3.40
CA THR A 42 -0.23 11.45 -4.08
C THR A 42 0.59 12.30 -3.09
N SER A 43 0.24 12.29 -1.82
CA SER A 43 0.91 13.08 -0.78
C SER A 43 0.71 12.44 0.59
N THR A 44 1.50 12.84 1.58
CA THR A 44 1.26 12.48 2.98
C THR A 44 -0.12 12.93 3.45
N SER A 45 -0.60 14.08 2.99
CA SER A 45 -1.95 14.58 3.32
C SER A 45 -3.06 13.63 2.84
N THR A 46 -2.98 13.14 1.60
CA THR A 46 -3.96 12.18 1.07
C THR A 46 -3.86 10.81 1.74
N ILE A 47 -2.65 10.35 2.08
CA ILE A 47 -2.45 9.14 2.89
C ILE A 47 -3.13 9.29 4.25
N ASN A 48 -2.88 10.40 4.95
CA ASN A 48 -3.42 10.65 6.29
C ASN A 48 -4.94 10.70 6.28
N ALA A 49 -5.54 11.31 5.25
CA ALA A 49 -6.99 11.34 5.10
C ALA A 49 -7.59 9.92 4.98
N VAL A 50 -6.94 9.03 4.22
CA VAL A 50 -7.37 7.63 4.09
C VAL A 50 -7.21 6.87 5.41
N LEU A 51 -6.07 7.02 6.10
CA LEU A 51 -5.83 6.37 7.38
C LEU A 51 -6.80 6.85 8.47
N GLU A 52 -7.08 8.15 8.54
CA GLU A 52 -8.05 8.72 9.48
C GLU A 52 -9.47 8.20 9.20
N ALA A 53 -9.88 8.16 7.93
CA ALA A 53 -11.18 7.62 7.54
C ALA A 53 -11.31 6.12 7.88
N ALA A 54 -10.27 5.34 7.63
CA ALA A 54 -10.21 3.92 7.97
C ALA A 54 -10.33 3.66 9.48
N ALA A 55 -9.62 4.46 10.29
CA ALA A 55 -9.68 4.41 11.74
C ALA A 55 -11.09 4.72 12.25
N LYS A 56 -11.72 5.78 11.73
CA LYS A 56 -13.11 6.15 12.08
C LYS A 56 -14.13 5.07 11.68
N ALA A 57 -13.90 4.38 10.57
CA ALA A 57 -14.81 3.34 10.07
C ALA A 57 -14.59 1.96 10.72
N ASP A 58 -13.46 1.77 11.42
CA ASP A 58 -12.97 0.48 11.92
C ASP A 58 -12.89 -0.58 10.80
N ARG A 59 -12.23 -0.22 9.69
CA ARG A 59 -12.09 -1.08 8.50
C ARG A 59 -10.66 -1.15 7.99
N PRO A 60 -10.24 -2.30 7.43
CA PRO A 60 -9.01 -2.36 6.66
C PRO A 60 -9.16 -1.57 5.37
N ILE A 61 -8.07 -1.02 4.87
CA ILE A 61 -8.04 -0.27 3.61
C ILE A 61 -6.85 -0.67 2.74
N MET A 62 -6.87 -0.25 1.49
CA MET A 62 -5.72 -0.29 0.60
C MET A 62 -5.35 1.14 0.18
N ILE A 63 -4.09 1.52 0.39
CA ILE A 63 -3.52 2.72 -0.20
C ILE A 63 -2.70 2.29 -1.40
N GLN A 64 -2.99 2.90 -2.54
CA GLN A 64 -2.30 2.59 -3.79
C GLN A 64 -1.66 3.82 -4.42
N PHE A 65 -0.58 3.59 -5.17
CA PHE A 65 0.08 4.62 -5.94
C PHE A 65 0.04 4.25 -7.42
N SER A 66 -0.51 5.13 -8.27
CA SER A 66 -0.32 5.02 -9.72
C SER A 66 1.07 5.54 -10.09
N GLU A 67 1.54 5.22 -11.31
CA GLU A 67 2.85 5.71 -11.78
C GLU A 67 2.96 7.25 -11.70
N GLY A 68 1.90 7.95 -12.12
CA GLY A 68 1.83 9.40 -12.06
C GLY A 68 1.64 9.95 -10.64
N GLY A 69 0.88 9.26 -9.80
CA GLY A 69 0.73 9.61 -8.38
C GLY A 69 2.03 9.47 -7.61
N SER A 70 2.82 8.45 -7.95
CA SER A 70 4.15 8.21 -7.40
C SER A 70 5.12 9.33 -7.81
N ALA A 71 5.16 9.68 -9.10
CA ALA A 71 5.98 10.80 -9.57
C ALA A 71 5.58 12.12 -8.90
N PHE A 72 4.28 12.33 -8.66
CA PHE A 72 3.80 13.50 -7.93
C PHE A 72 4.31 13.51 -6.48
N PHE A 73 4.28 12.36 -5.80
CA PHE A 73 4.77 12.22 -4.43
C PHE A 73 6.26 12.56 -4.31
N ALA A 74 7.07 12.15 -5.30
CA ALA A 74 8.49 12.51 -5.36
C ALA A 74 8.73 14.00 -5.69
N GLY A 75 7.84 14.59 -6.48
CA GLY A 75 7.88 15.98 -6.92
C GLY A 75 7.99 16.12 -8.43
N LYS A 76 7.09 16.91 -9.03
CA LYS A 76 6.98 17.07 -10.49
C LYS A 76 8.22 17.65 -11.19
N SER A 77 9.12 18.30 -10.46
CA SER A 77 10.36 18.84 -11.01
C SER A 77 11.44 17.79 -11.25
N LEU A 78 11.29 16.58 -10.68
CA LEU A 78 12.27 15.51 -10.85
C LEU A 78 12.15 14.87 -12.24
N PRO A 79 13.29 14.55 -12.90
CA PRO A 79 13.28 13.78 -14.14
C PRO A 79 12.61 12.42 -13.95
N ASN A 80 11.74 12.03 -14.88
CA ASN A 80 11.00 10.76 -14.82
C ASN A 80 11.06 9.96 -16.14
N LYS A 81 12.16 10.12 -16.90
CA LYS A 81 12.29 9.53 -18.24
C LYS A 81 12.32 8.00 -18.18
N ASN A 82 13.04 7.42 -17.22
CA ASN A 82 13.10 5.96 -17.01
C ASN A 82 12.38 5.55 -15.72
N LYS A 83 11.36 6.34 -15.31
CA LYS A 83 10.51 6.09 -14.14
C LYS A 83 11.18 6.28 -12.78
N GLU A 84 12.34 6.92 -12.72
CA GLU A 84 13.10 7.12 -11.48
C GLU A 84 12.31 7.89 -10.41
N ALA A 85 11.64 8.98 -10.79
CA ALA A 85 10.80 9.75 -9.86
C ALA A 85 9.58 8.95 -9.40
N SER A 86 8.96 8.16 -10.30
CA SER A 86 7.87 7.26 -9.93
C SER A 86 8.33 6.17 -8.94
N VAL A 87 9.52 5.57 -9.13
CA VAL A 87 10.06 4.60 -8.17
C VAL A 87 10.31 5.28 -6.82
N LEU A 88 11.02 6.41 -6.83
CA LEU A 88 11.35 7.16 -5.62
C LEU A 88 10.10 7.53 -4.81
N GLY A 89 9.08 8.05 -5.48
CA GLY A 89 7.88 8.52 -4.81
C GLY A 89 7.00 7.38 -4.29
N ALA A 90 6.90 6.26 -5.03
CA ALA A 90 6.21 5.07 -4.55
C ALA A 90 6.89 4.51 -3.29
N VAL A 91 8.22 4.37 -3.32
CA VAL A 91 9.02 3.88 -2.19
C VAL A 91 8.94 4.82 -0.99
N ALA A 92 9.05 6.14 -1.20
CA ALA A 92 8.89 7.13 -0.14
C ALA A 92 7.49 7.08 0.49
N GLY A 93 6.44 6.96 -0.34
CA GLY A 93 5.06 6.80 0.11
C GLY A 93 4.85 5.52 0.91
N ALA A 94 5.39 4.38 0.45
CA ALA A 94 5.33 3.12 1.16
C ALA A 94 6.00 3.18 2.54
N HIS A 95 7.20 3.75 2.63
CA HIS A 95 7.88 3.97 3.90
C HIS A 95 7.08 4.88 4.84
N TYR A 96 6.49 5.95 4.31
CA TYR A 96 5.64 6.82 5.11
C TYR A 96 4.47 6.05 5.72
N ILE A 97 3.74 5.26 4.91
CA ILE A 97 2.63 4.44 5.40
C ILE A 97 3.10 3.44 6.47
N ARG A 98 4.21 2.73 6.23
CA ARG A 98 4.78 1.79 7.20
C ARG A 98 5.12 2.47 8.52
N GLN A 99 5.56 3.72 8.48
CA GLN A 99 5.91 4.48 9.68
C GLN A 99 4.70 4.95 10.50
N VAL A 100 3.57 5.25 9.85
CA VAL A 100 2.44 5.91 10.53
C VAL A 100 1.22 5.00 10.73
N ALA A 101 1.01 3.98 9.91
CA ALA A 101 -0.24 3.20 9.91
C ALA A 101 -0.56 2.54 11.26
N GLU A 102 0.46 2.05 11.97
CA GLU A 102 0.29 1.45 13.31
C GLU A 102 -0.25 2.47 14.33
N SER A 103 0.22 3.72 14.29
CA SER A 103 -0.25 4.82 15.16
C SER A 103 -1.71 5.20 14.92
N TYR A 104 -2.25 4.91 13.72
CA TYR A 104 -3.67 5.07 13.42
C TYR A 104 -4.52 3.87 13.90
N GLY A 105 -3.89 2.77 14.31
CA GLY A 105 -4.59 1.53 14.67
C GLY A 105 -5.21 0.79 13.47
N VAL A 106 -4.75 1.08 12.24
CA VAL A 106 -5.37 0.60 10.99
C VAL A 106 -4.52 -0.47 10.33
N THR A 107 -5.16 -1.53 9.84
CA THR A 107 -4.55 -2.52 8.94
C THR A 107 -4.62 -2.02 7.49
N VAL A 108 -3.46 -1.92 6.84
CA VAL A 108 -3.30 -1.26 5.54
C VAL A 108 -2.61 -2.17 4.53
N PHE A 109 -3.19 -2.33 3.35
CA PHE A 109 -2.46 -2.81 2.18
C PHE A 109 -1.73 -1.63 1.53
N VAL A 110 -0.46 -1.81 1.19
CA VAL A 110 0.29 -0.87 0.35
C VAL A 110 0.41 -1.47 -1.05
N HIS A 111 -0.11 -0.78 -2.05
CA HIS A 111 -0.23 -1.30 -3.41
C HIS A 111 0.36 -0.35 -4.46
N SER A 112 0.85 -0.88 -5.58
CA SER A 112 1.04 -0.07 -6.79
C SER A 112 -0.05 -0.39 -7.81
N ASP A 113 -0.68 0.66 -8.33
CA ASP A 113 -1.75 0.59 -9.32
C ASP A 113 -1.18 0.36 -10.75
N HIS A 114 -2.05 0.22 -11.75
CA HIS A 114 -1.76 -0.11 -13.16
C HIS A 114 -0.33 0.14 -13.70
N CYS A 115 0.41 -0.93 -13.98
CA CYS A 115 1.71 -0.90 -14.65
C CYS A 115 1.69 -1.61 -16.03
N ALA A 116 1.35 -0.87 -17.09
CA ALA A 116 1.44 -1.38 -18.46
C ALA A 116 2.90 -1.68 -18.89
N LYS A 117 3.11 -2.46 -19.96
CA LYS A 117 4.44 -2.89 -20.45
C LYS A 117 5.49 -1.77 -20.56
N LYS A 118 5.10 -0.57 -20.99
CA LYS A 118 6.01 0.60 -21.11
C LYS A 118 6.45 1.20 -19.76
N LEU A 119 5.78 0.83 -18.68
CA LEU A 119 6.02 1.29 -17.31
C LEU A 119 6.81 0.27 -16.49
N LEU A 120 7.17 -0.90 -17.04
CA LEU A 120 7.92 -1.94 -16.31
C LEU A 120 9.21 -1.45 -15.60
N PRO A 121 9.95 -0.43 -16.09
CA PRO A 121 11.06 0.12 -15.30
C PRO A 121 10.66 0.64 -13.92
N TRP A 122 9.42 1.13 -13.77
CA TRP A 122 8.85 1.50 -12.46
C TRP A 122 8.64 0.27 -11.58
N PHE A 123 8.04 -0.79 -12.13
CA PHE A 123 7.82 -2.05 -11.43
C PHE A 123 9.14 -2.69 -10.97
N ASP A 124 10.12 -2.78 -11.87
CA ASP A 124 11.43 -3.36 -11.56
C ASP A 124 12.14 -2.59 -10.44
N GLY A 125 12.01 -1.26 -10.44
CA GLY A 125 12.53 -0.41 -9.37
C GLY A 125 11.84 -0.64 -8.02
N MET A 126 10.51 -0.80 -8.00
CA MET A 126 9.77 -1.14 -6.77
C MET A 126 10.12 -2.54 -6.27
N LEU A 127 10.23 -3.52 -7.17
CA LEU A 127 10.60 -4.90 -6.81
C LEU A 127 12.03 -4.99 -6.25
N LYS A 128 12.94 -4.12 -6.72
CA LYS A 128 14.27 -3.98 -6.13
C LYS A 128 14.17 -3.47 -4.68
N ALA A 129 13.38 -2.43 -4.44
CA ALA A 129 13.16 -1.90 -3.09
C ALA A 129 12.52 -2.93 -2.15
N ASP A 130 11.57 -3.74 -2.65
CA ASP A 130 11.01 -4.86 -1.88
C ASP A 130 12.07 -5.86 -1.44
N LYS A 131 12.96 -6.27 -2.35
CA LYS A 131 14.03 -7.23 -2.02
C LYS A 131 15.00 -6.67 -0.97
N GLU A 132 15.35 -5.40 -1.09
CA GLU A 132 16.22 -4.70 -0.13
C GLU A 132 15.55 -4.61 1.24
N TYR A 133 14.26 -4.26 1.28
CA TYR A 133 13.48 -4.20 2.52
C TYR A 133 13.33 -5.58 3.16
N PHE A 134 12.99 -6.60 2.36
CA PHE A 134 12.83 -7.98 2.78
C PHE A 134 14.10 -8.57 3.39
N ALA A 135 15.27 -8.29 2.82
CA ALA A 135 16.56 -8.77 3.35
C ALA A 135 16.82 -8.32 4.79
N VAL A 136 16.25 -7.19 5.22
CA VAL A 136 16.43 -6.62 6.56
C VAL A 136 15.24 -6.91 7.48
N HIS A 137 14.02 -6.97 6.95
CA HIS A 137 12.78 -7.01 7.74
C HIS A 137 12.04 -8.35 7.69
N GLY A 138 12.39 -9.24 6.76
CA GLY A 138 11.70 -10.51 6.54
C GLY A 138 10.32 -10.39 5.89
N GLU A 139 9.96 -9.20 5.39
CA GLU A 139 8.71 -8.93 4.66
C GLU A 139 8.95 -7.88 3.55
N PRO A 140 8.15 -7.86 2.47
CA PRO A 140 8.31 -6.87 1.39
C PRO A 140 7.89 -5.46 1.83
N LEU A 141 8.33 -4.45 1.08
CA LEU A 141 7.97 -3.05 1.32
C LEU A 141 6.50 -2.81 0.94
N PHE A 142 6.06 -3.36 -0.20
CA PHE A 142 4.69 -3.33 -0.69
C PHE A 142 3.95 -4.64 -0.36
N SER A 143 2.63 -4.54 -0.18
CA SER A 143 1.75 -5.70 -0.05
C SER A 143 1.50 -6.40 -1.38
N SER A 144 1.41 -5.63 -2.48
CA SER A 144 1.14 -6.14 -3.83
C SER A 144 1.42 -5.09 -4.92
N HIS A 145 1.45 -5.54 -6.17
CA HIS A 145 1.63 -4.70 -7.37
C HIS A 145 0.65 -5.10 -8.48
N MET A 146 0.32 -4.17 -9.39
CA MET A 146 -0.59 -4.36 -10.54
C MET A 146 0.05 -3.92 -11.86
#